data_AF-A0A357M1H0-F1
#
_entry.id   AF-A0A357M1H0-F1
#
_cell.length_a   1.000
_cell.length_b   1.000
_cell.length_c   1.000
_cell.angle_alpha   90.00
_cell.angle_beta   90.00
_cell.angle_gamma   90.00
#
_symmetry.space_group_name_H-M   'P 1'
#
loop_
_entity.id
_entity.type
_entity.pdbx_description
1 polymer ?
#
loop_
_entity_poly.entity_id
_entity_poly.type
_entity_poly.pdbx_seq_one_letter_code
_entity_poly.pdbx_strand_id
1 'polypeptide(L)'
;MENARRNDQLFGKSRRLVLALVGARNWLDAQAALDDSLRSDFGVDAWAMLHFTERQLEHPLIAIRNTDKQRSVHRLFKGHRAICGQLPEADIAHLLGQEATECRSVAAAQIRGKDNLGVLTVASEDPGYYRSSMDTLFLDYISDVLALRLPQIPVS
;
A
#
# COMPACT_ATOMS: atom_id res chain seq x y z
N MET A 1 18.80 -20.72 6.56
CA MET A 1 17.61 -21.00 7.42
C MET A 1 16.82 -19.73 7.73
N GLU A 2 17.48 -18.58 7.89
CA GLU A 2 16.83 -17.29 8.20
C GLU A 2 15.78 -16.85 7.15
N ASN A 3 16.07 -17.04 5.86
CA ASN A 3 15.14 -16.73 4.77
C ASN A 3 13.85 -17.58 4.80
N ALA A 4 13.92 -18.86 5.18
CA ALA A 4 12.74 -19.72 5.27
C ALA A 4 11.81 -19.28 6.40
N ARG A 5 12.37 -18.96 7.57
CA ARG A 5 11.61 -18.47 8.73
C ARG A 5 10.98 -17.10 8.47
N ARG A 6 11.71 -16.19 7.80
CA ARG A 6 11.19 -14.88 7.38
C ARG A 6 10.05 -15.04 6.38
N ASN A 7 10.19 -15.94 5.40
CA ASN A 7 9.15 -16.22 4.42
C ASN A 7 7.89 -16.82 5.05
N ASP A 8 8.03 -17.77 6.00
CA ASP A 8 6.89 -18.35 6.70
C ASP A 8 6.13 -17.31 7.53
N GLN A 9 6.84 -16.40 8.19
CA GLN A 9 6.23 -15.29 8.92
C GLN A 9 5.52 -14.31 7.99
N LEU A 10 6.15 -13.92 6.87
CA LEU A 10 5.55 -13.08 5.86
C LEU A 10 4.27 -13.72 5.31
N PHE A 11 4.33 -14.99 4.95
CA PHE A 11 3.17 -15.75 4.47
C PHE A 11 2.04 -15.78 5.51
N GLY A 12 2.36 -16.05 6.78
CA GLY A 12 1.38 -16.04 7.87
C GLY A 12 0.70 -14.69 8.05
N LYS A 13 1.47 -13.60 8.04
CA LYS A 13 0.96 -12.22 8.13
C LYS A 13 0.10 -11.86 6.92
N SER A 14 0.58 -12.14 5.71
CA SER A 14 -0.17 -11.93 4.46
C SER A 14 -1.49 -12.71 4.46
N ARG A 15 -1.48 -13.97 4.88
CA ARG A 15 -2.71 -14.79 4.96
C ARG A 15 -3.74 -14.17 5.91
N ARG A 16 -3.31 -13.69 7.09
CA ARG A 16 -4.22 -13.02 8.04
C ARG A 16 -4.84 -11.77 7.43
N LEU A 17 -4.02 -10.91 6.82
CA LEU A 17 -4.50 -9.70 6.18
C LEU A 17 -5.50 -10.00 5.06
N VAL A 18 -5.20 -10.98 4.19
CA VAL A 18 -6.13 -11.37 3.12
C VAL A 18 -7.48 -11.84 3.67
N LEU A 19 -7.48 -12.67 4.72
CA LEU A 19 -8.73 -13.12 5.33
C LEU A 19 -9.52 -11.96 5.94
N ALA A 20 -8.85 -11.00 6.58
CA ALA A 20 -9.48 -9.82 7.13
C ALA A 20 -10.08 -8.92 6.03
N LEU A 21 -9.37 -8.68 4.93
CA LEU A 21 -9.84 -7.91 3.78
C LEU A 21 -11.02 -8.58 3.06
N VAL A 22 -11.02 -9.92 2.98
CA VAL A 22 -12.16 -10.68 2.44
C VAL A 22 -13.37 -10.56 3.36
N GLY A 23 -13.17 -10.58 4.67
CA GLY A 23 -14.23 -10.43 5.68
C GLY A 23 -14.76 -9.01 5.86
N ALA A 24 -14.04 -7.99 5.38
CA ALA A 24 -14.41 -6.58 5.50
C ALA A 24 -15.75 -6.28 4.80
N ARG A 25 -16.69 -5.67 5.53
CA ARG A 25 -18.06 -5.39 5.07
C ARG A 25 -18.25 -3.95 4.60
N ASN A 26 -17.34 -3.06 4.97
CA ASN A 26 -17.34 -1.66 4.58
C ASN A 26 -15.89 -1.14 4.52
N TRP A 27 -15.71 0.14 4.18
CA TRP A 27 -14.40 0.77 4.06
C TRP A 27 -13.65 0.88 5.39
N LEU A 28 -14.37 1.06 6.50
CA LEU A 28 -13.78 1.13 7.83
C LEU A 28 -13.16 -0.21 8.23
N ASP A 29 -13.84 -1.33 7.95
CA ASP A 29 -13.32 -2.67 8.19
C ASP A 29 -12.04 -2.93 7.37
N ALA A 30 -12.02 -2.49 6.10
CA ALA A 30 -10.85 -2.65 5.25
C ALA A 30 -9.68 -1.77 5.73
N GLN A 31 -9.96 -0.54 6.16
CA GLN A 31 -8.97 0.34 6.77
C GLN A 31 -8.38 -0.28 8.04
N ALA A 32 -9.23 -0.78 8.95
CA ALA A 32 -8.80 -1.40 10.18
C ALA A 32 -7.93 -2.63 9.91
N ALA A 33 -8.32 -3.49 8.97
CA ALA A 33 -7.53 -4.65 8.57
C ALA A 33 -6.14 -4.27 8.05
N LEU A 34 -6.05 -3.22 7.23
CA LEU A 34 -4.77 -2.71 6.73
C LEU A 34 -3.93 -2.09 7.85
N ASP A 35 -4.52 -1.26 8.71
CA ASP A 35 -3.77 -0.58 9.78
C ASP A 35 -3.20 -1.59 10.78
N ASP A 36 -4.04 -2.52 11.26
CA ASP A 36 -3.64 -3.58 12.19
C ASP A 36 -2.50 -4.41 11.59
N SER A 37 -2.63 -4.83 10.33
CA SER A 37 -1.60 -5.64 9.70
C SER A 37 -0.33 -4.85 9.44
N LEU A 38 -0.40 -3.69 8.80
CA LEU A 38 0.78 -2.96 8.35
C LEU A 38 1.58 -2.42 9.54
N ARG A 39 0.91 -1.90 10.58
CA ARG A 39 1.58 -1.41 11.78
C ARG A 39 2.00 -2.53 12.71
N SER A 40 1.08 -3.41 13.12
CA SER A 40 1.36 -4.38 14.18
C SER A 40 2.11 -5.61 13.66
N ASP A 41 1.71 -6.11 12.48
CA ASP A 41 2.34 -7.30 11.90
C ASP A 41 3.60 -6.94 11.10
N PHE A 42 3.58 -5.91 10.25
CA PHE A 42 4.73 -5.57 9.39
C PHE A 42 5.67 -4.51 9.99
N GLY A 43 5.27 -3.82 11.07
CA GLY A 43 6.13 -2.87 11.78
C GLY A 43 6.56 -1.68 10.94
N VAL A 44 5.68 -1.18 10.05
CA VAL A 44 6.01 -0.05 9.17
C VAL A 44 5.85 1.29 9.91
N ASP A 45 6.75 2.23 9.65
CA ASP A 45 6.69 3.56 10.27
C ASP A 45 5.53 4.38 9.71
N ALA A 46 5.31 4.29 8.40
CA ALA A 46 4.19 4.93 7.71
C ALA A 46 3.58 4.04 6.63
N TRP A 47 2.29 4.22 6.39
CA TRP A 47 1.60 3.64 5.25
C TRP A 47 0.46 4.54 4.77
N ALA A 48 0.11 4.42 3.50
CA ALA A 48 -1.04 5.07 2.92
C ALA A 48 -1.63 4.23 1.79
N MET A 49 -2.92 4.39 1.54
CA MET A 49 -3.56 3.90 0.33
C MET A 49 -4.18 5.05 -0.44
N LEU A 50 -3.54 5.44 -1.54
CA LEU A 50 -4.13 6.39 -2.48
C LEU A 50 -5.16 5.65 -3.32
N HIS A 51 -6.42 6.08 -3.28
CA HIS A 51 -7.51 5.45 -4.04
C HIS A 51 -8.06 6.46 -5.06
N PHE A 52 -8.12 6.06 -6.33
CA PHE A 52 -8.53 6.90 -7.45
C PHE A 52 -10.05 6.84 -7.58
N THR A 53 -10.71 7.66 -6.77
CA THR A 53 -12.16 7.62 -6.61
C THR A 53 -12.73 9.00 -6.35
N GLU A 54 -13.98 9.19 -6.76
CA GLU A 54 -14.78 10.37 -6.38
C GLU A 54 -15.27 10.32 -4.92
N ARG A 55 -15.18 9.16 -4.27
CA ARG A 55 -15.61 8.96 -2.88
C ARG A 55 -14.80 9.85 -1.92
N GLN A 56 -15.37 10.18 -0.77
CA GLN A 56 -14.61 10.77 0.34
C GLN A 56 -14.02 9.63 1.17
N LEU A 57 -12.73 9.69 1.46
CA LEU A 57 -12.03 8.75 2.33
C LEU A 57 -11.26 9.55 3.38
N GLU A 58 -11.04 8.97 4.56
CA GLU A 58 -10.24 9.55 5.63
C GLU A 58 -8.89 8.84 5.74
N HIS A 59 -7.86 9.60 6.11
CA HIS A 59 -6.49 9.09 6.26
C HIS A 59 -6.47 7.86 7.19
N PRO A 60 -5.68 6.80 6.89
CA PRO A 60 -4.64 6.69 5.84
C PRO A 60 -5.14 6.30 4.44
N LEU A 61 -6.46 6.22 4.23
CA LEU A 61 -7.04 6.03 2.91
C LEU A 61 -7.32 7.39 2.26
N ILE A 62 -6.71 7.68 1.12
CA ILE A 62 -6.72 9.02 0.54
C ILE A 62 -7.37 8.98 -0.83
N ALA A 63 -8.50 9.66 -0.98
CA ALA A 63 -9.16 9.79 -2.28
C ALA A 63 -8.40 10.79 -3.18
N ILE A 64 -8.04 10.36 -4.39
CA ILE A 64 -7.39 11.21 -5.40
C ILE A 64 -8.32 11.37 -6.60
N ARG A 65 -8.94 12.55 -6.70
CA ARG A 65 -9.84 12.94 -7.81
C ARG A 65 -9.11 13.64 -8.96
N ASN A 66 -8.01 14.32 -8.63
CA ASN A 66 -7.26 15.10 -9.61
C ASN A 66 -6.45 14.17 -10.55
N THR A 67 -6.75 14.23 -11.85
CA THR A 67 -6.14 13.38 -12.88
C THR A 67 -4.65 13.64 -13.07
N ASP A 68 -4.18 14.87 -12.88
CA ASP A 68 -2.74 15.19 -12.92
C ASP A 68 -1.99 14.57 -11.74
N LYS A 69 -2.61 14.54 -10.55
CA LYS A 69 -2.09 13.87 -9.36
C LYS A 69 -2.04 12.34 -9.57
N GLN A 70 -3.08 11.74 -10.15
CA GLN A 70 -3.06 10.32 -10.51
C GLN A 70 -1.91 10.02 -11.49
N ARG A 71 -1.75 10.85 -12.54
CA ARG A 71 -0.68 10.70 -13.53
C ARG A 71 0.71 10.86 -12.93
N SER A 72 0.91 11.81 -12.02
CA SER A 72 2.21 12.01 -11.36
C SER A 72 2.56 10.83 -10.45
N VAL A 73 1.59 10.30 -9.69
CA VAL A 73 1.78 9.06 -8.92
C VAL A 73 2.17 7.90 -9.84
N HIS A 74 1.49 7.70 -10.96
CA HIS A 74 1.83 6.63 -11.91
C HIS A 74 3.23 6.75 -12.52
N ARG A 75 3.71 7.99 -12.76
CA ARG A 75 5.05 8.22 -13.32
C ARG A 75 6.16 7.72 -12.39
N LEU A 76 5.96 7.76 -11.08
CA LEU A 76 6.94 7.24 -10.10
C LEU A 76 7.22 5.75 -10.29
N PHE A 77 6.24 4.99 -10.78
CA PHE A 77 6.39 3.56 -11.01
C PHE A 77 7.21 3.23 -12.27
N LYS A 78 7.43 4.18 -13.19
CA LYS A 78 8.19 3.98 -14.43
C LYS A 78 7.76 2.71 -15.20
N GLY A 79 6.46 2.41 -15.20
CA GLY A 79 5.87 1.21 -15.85
C GLY A 79 5.78 -0.05 -14.98
N HIS A 80 6.51 -0.13 -13.86
CA HIS A 80 6.52 -1.30 -12.97
C HIS A 80 5.22 -1.42 -12.16
N ARG A 81 4.85 -2.65 -11.79
CA ARG A 81 3.70 -2.90 -10.92
C ARG A 81 3.93 -2.43 -9.49
N ALA A 82 5.13 -2.67 -9.00
CA ALA A 82 5.60 -2.25 -7.69
C ALA A 82 6.99 -1.64 -7.81
N ILE A 83 7.33 -0.76 -6.87
CA ILE A 83 8.64 -0.15 -6.70
C ILE A 83 9.06 -0.28 -5.25
N CYS A 84 10.37 -0.36 -5.02
CA CYS A 84 10.95 -0.25 -3.69
C CYS A 84 12.34 0.35 -3.75
N GLY A 85 12.78 0.89 -2.63
CA GLY A 85 14.11 1.44 -2.49
C GLY A 85 14.11 2.76 -1.74
N GLN A 86 15.21 3.46 -1.90
CA GLN A 86 15.34 4.87 -1.56
C GLN A 86 14.78 5.69 -2.72
N LEU A 87 13.85 6.58 -2.42
CA LEU A 87 13.36 7.61 -3.33
C LEU A 87 13.60 8.98 -2.67
N PRO A 88 13.60 10.08 -3.46
CA PRO A 88 13.54 11.42 -2.88
C PRO A 88 12.38 11.55 -1.87
N GLU A 89 12.61 12.24 -0.75
CA GLU A 89 11.58 12.42 0.30
C GLU A 89 10.27 12.97 -0.25
N ALA A 90 10.35 13.90 -1.22
CA ALA A 90 9.18 14.44 -1.91
C ALA A 90 8.38 13.37 -2.67
N ASP A 91 9.04 12.39 -3.28
CA ASP A 91 8.36 11.28 -3.97
C ASP A 91 7.71 10.31 -2.96
N ILE A 92 8.36 10.07 -1.82
CA ILE A 92 7.80 9.25 -0.74
C ILE A 92 6.58 9.96 -0.12
N ALA A 93 6.69 11.25 0.21
CA ALA A 93 5.58 12.06 0.71
C ALA A 93 4.40 12.05 -0.28
N HIS A 94 4.69 12.16 -1.59
CA HIS A 94 3.67 12.10 -2.63
C HIS A 94 2.94 10.74 -2.67
N LEU A 95 3.68 9.63 -2.52
CA LEU A 95 3.11 8.27 -2.42
C LEU A 95 2.35 8.02 -1.11
N LEU A 96 2.69 8.76 -0.04
CA LEU A 96 1.97 8.78 1.24
C LEU A 96 0.79 9.76 1.23
N GLY A 97 0.64 10.59 0.19
CA GLY A 97 -0.37 11.63 0.11
C GLY A 97 -0.18 12.77 1.13
N GLN A 98 1.06 12.99 1.56
CA GLN A 98 1.47 14.00 2.53
C GLN A 98 2.30 15.11 1.85
N GLU A 99 2.44 16.26 2.52
CA GLU A 99 3.29 17.36 2.03
C GLU A 99 4.78 17.09 2.26
N ALA A 100 5.11 16.38 3.33
CA ALA A 100 6.47 16.01 3.72
C ALA A 100 6.46 14.70 4.51
N THR A 101 7.62 14.06 4.62
CA THR A 101 7.81 12.82 5.41
C THR A 101 9.27 12.70 5.85
N GLU A 102 9.50 12.03 6.97
CA GLU A 102 10.85 11.66 7.46
C GLU A 102 11.28 10.26 6.97
N CYS A 103 10.39 9.56 6.25
CA CYS A 103 10.69 8.26 5.68
C CYS A 103 11.76 8.35 4.59
N ARG A 104 12.71 7.41 4.61
CA ARG A 104 13.88 7.35 3.71
C ARG A 104 13.93 6.12 2.82
N SER A 105 13.08 5.12 3.08
CA SER A 105 12.83 4.02 2.15
C SER A 105 11.34 3.76 2.01
N VAL A 106 10.95 3.21 0.87
CA VAL A 106 9.55 2.97 0.52
C VAL A 106 9.41 1.68 -0.27
N ALA A 107 8.27 1.01 -0.09
CA ALA A 107 7.73 0.06 -1.04
C ALA A 107 6.30 0.47 -1.40
N ALA A 108 6.00 0.50 -2.70
CA ALA A 108 4.67 0.86 -3.19
C ALA A 108 4.25 -0.09 -4.31
N ALA A 109 2.97 -0.47 -4.33
CA ALA A 109 2.39 -1.34 -5.34
C ALA A 109 1.09 -0.75 -5.89
N GLN A 110 0.93 -0.77 -7.20
CA GLN A 110 -0.28 -0.29 -7.86
C GLN A 110 -1.44 -1.27 -7.66
N ILE A 111 -2.60 -0.77 -7.27
CA ILE A 111 -3.86 -1.53 -7.13
C ILE A 111 -4.53 -1.58 -8.51
N ARG A 112 -4.08 -2.51 -9.35
CA ARG A 112 -4.49 -2.60 -10.75
C ARG A 112 -5.76 -3.43 -10.93
N GLY A 113 -6.92 -2.81 -10.70
CA GLY A 113 -8.23 -3.35 -11.08
C GLY A 113 -8.64 -2.99 -12.52
N LYS A 114 -9.90 -3.21 -12.88
CA LYS A 114 -10.46 -2.86 -14.22
C LYS A 114 -10.25 -1.39 -14.58
N ASP A 115 -10.19 -0.51 -13.57
CA ASP A 115 -10.06 0.94 -13.71
C ASP A 115 -8.82 1.53 -13.03
N ASN A 116 -7.83 0.71 -12.66
CA ASN A 116 -6.63 1.13 -11.92
C ASN A 116 -6.96 1.95 -10.65
N LEU A 117 -7.20 1.24 -9.56
CA LEU A 117 -7.91 1.76 -8.41
C LEU A 117 -7.05 2.62 -7.49
N GLY A 118 -5.71 2.56 -7.60
CA GLY A 118 -4.87 3.31 -6.68
C GLY A 118 -3.47 2.76 -6.46
N VAL A 119 -2.90 3.10 -5.32
CA VAL A 119 -1.57 2.69 -4.86
C VAL A 119 -1.62 2.38 -3.37
N LEU A 120 -1.06 1.24 -2.98
CA LEU A 120 -0.72 0.93 -1.59
C LEU A 120 0.76 1.22 -1.36
N THR A 121 1.05 2.02 -0.34
CA THR A 121 2.40 2.48 0.01
C THR A 121 2.70 2.11 1.45
N VAL A 122 3.89 1.58 1.69
CA VAL A 122 4.51 1.45 3.01
C VAL A 122 5.88 2.11 2.98
N ALA A 123 6.26 2.78 4.07
CA ALA A 123 7.49 3.54 4.15
C ALA A 123 8.14 3.36 5.52
N SER A 124 9.46 3.59 5.55
CA SER A 124 10.26 3.51 6.77
C SER A 124 11.27 4.65 6.85
N GLU A 125 11.53 5.12 8.07
CA GLU A 125 12.60 6.06 8.40
C GLU A 125 13.99 5.42 8.24
N ASP A 126 14.07 4.08 8.29
CA ASP A 126 15.29 3.35 7.95
C ASP A 126 15.47 3.35 6.41
N PRO A 127 16.53 4.00 5.88
CA PRO A 127 16.81 4.02 4.44
C PRO A 127 17.15 2.63 3.88
N GLY A 128 17.34 1.67 4.78
CA GLY A 128 17.72 0.30 4.51
C GLY A 128 16.63 -0.75 4.66
N TYR A 129 15.40 -0.37 4.94
CA TYR A 129 14.34 -1.34 5.19
C TYR A 129 13.84 -1.98 3.89
N TYR A 130 13.46 -1.17 2.90
CA TYR A 130 12.99 -1.64 1.60
C TYR A 130 14.12 -1.62 0.57
N ARG A 131 14.90 -2.69 0.45
CA ARG A 131 16.09 -2.75 -0.45
C ARG A 131 15.95 -3.68 -1.65
N SER A 132 15.00 -4.62 -1.64
CA SER A 132 14.89 -5.61 -2.71
C SER A 132 13.46 -5.78 -3.22
N SER A 133 13.31 -6.14 -4.49
CA SER A 133 12.00 -6.48 -5.08
C SER A 133 11.35 -7.71 -4.44
N MET A 134 12.12 -8.57 -3.77
CA MET A 134 11.55 -9.67 -2.99
C MET A 134 10.75 -9.15 -1.79
N ASP A 135 11.13 -8.00 -1.23
CA ASP A 135 10.41 -7.34 -0.15
C ASP A 135 9.08 -6.73 -0.61
N THR A 136 8.79 -6.65 -1.93
CA THR A 136 7.53 -6.11 -2.46
C THR A 136 6.55 -7.16 -2.97
N LEU A 137 6.94 -8.44 -3.00
CA LEU A 137 6.05 -9.53 -3.46
C LEU A 137 4.78 -9.62 -2.63
N PHE A 138 4.88 -9.45 -1.30
CA PHE A 138 3.69 -9.43 -0.45
C PHE A 138 2.80 -8.23 -0.77
N LEU A 139 3.40 -7.06 -1.06
CA LEU A 139 2.68 -5.82 -1.31
C LEU A 139 1.93 -5.88 -2.65
N ASP A 140 2.55 -6.42 -3.70
CA ASP A 140 1.87 -6.67 -4.99
C ASP A 140 0.70 -7.66 -4.81
N TYR A 141 0.90 -8.73 -4.03
CA TYR A 141 -0.17 -9.68 -3.72
C TYR A 141 -1.34 -9.04 -2.96
N ILE A 142 -1.07 -8.23 -1.94
CA ILE A 142 -2.13 -7.49 -1.23
C ILE A 142 -2.82 -6.49 -2.16
N SER A 143 -2.09 -5.80 -3.03
CA SER A 143 -2.67 -4.90 -4.02
C SER A 143 -3.59 -5.61 -5.01
N ASP A 144 -3.30 -6.85 -5.41
CA ASP A 144 -4.20 -7.66 -6.24
C ASP A 144 -5.48 -8.03 -5.48
N VAL A 145 -5.38 -8.40 -4.19
CA VAL A 145 -6.56 -8.70 -3.37
C VAL A 145 -7.43 -7.46 -3.16
N LEU A 146 -6.82 -6.30 -2.89
CA LEU A 146 -7.51 -5.02 -2.81
C LEU A 146 -8.20 -4.69 -4.14
N ALA A 147 -7.54 -4.93 -5.28
CA ALA A 147 -8.12 -4.67 -6.59
C ALA A 147 -9.44 -5.43 -6.84
N LEU A 148 -9.58 -6.62 -6.25
CA LEU A 148 -10.80 -7.43 -6.29
C LEU A 148 -11.83 -7.00 -5.24
N ARG A 149 -11.38 -6.62 -4.04
CA ARG A 149 -12.26 -6.32 -2.91
C ARG A 149 -12.82 -4.91 -2.93
N LEU A 150 -12.02 -3.88 -3.20
CA LEU A 150 -12.46 -2.48 -3.13
C LEU A 150 -13.72 -2.18 -3.97
N PRO A 151 -13.90 -2.70 -5.20
CA PRO A 151 -15.13 -2.48 -5.97
C PRO A 151 -16.39 -3.06 -5.33
N GLN A 152 -16.24 -4.08 -4.49
CA GLN A 152 -17.34 -4.80 -3.83
C GLN A 152 -17.66 -4.23 -2.45
N ILE A 153 -16.83 -3.35 -1.90
CA ILE A 153 -17.01 -2.78 -0.57
C ILE A 153 -17.97 -1.58 -0.65
N PRO A 154 -19.16 -1.66 0.00
CA PRO A 154 -20.09 -0.55 0.08
C PRO A 154 -19.46 0.66 0.77
N VAL A 155 -19.73 1.84 0.25
CA VAL A 155 -19.56 3.09 1.01
C VAL A 155 -20.76 3.15 1.93
N SER A 156 -20.54 2.94 3.23
CA SER A 156 -21.59 3.15 4.23
C SER A 156 -21.83 4.65 4.40
#